data_AF-A0A849T8Y0-F1
#
_entry.id   AF-A0A849T8Y0-F1
#
_cell.length_a   1.000
_cell.length_b   1.000
_cell.length_c   1.000
_cell.angle_alpha   90.00
_cell.angle_beta   90.00
_cell.angle_gamma   90.00
#
_symmetry.space_group_name_H-M   'P 1'
#
loop_
_entity.id
_entity.type
_entity.pdbx_description
1 polymer ?
#
loop_
_entity_poly.entity_id
_entity_poly.type
_entity_poly.pdbx_seq_one_letter_code
_entity_poly.pdbx_strand_id
1 'polypeptide(L)' 'MIDNTDMTLVLEKLENLEDEVLAVEYLKKFNDASKKLGKLLLNLDQSLDHGEWKKACDESRDELDKIVLEIMSF' A
#
# COMPACT_ATOMS: atom_id res chain seq x y z
N MET A 1 -4.49 -8.96 2.88
CA MET A 1 -5.19 -7.99 2.02
C MET A 1 -5.64 -6.91 2.97
N ILE A 2 -5.15 -5.68 2.81
CA ILE A 2 -5.58 -4.54 3.63
C ILE A 2 -7.09 -4.47 3.50
N ASP A 3 -7.79 -4.72 4.60
CA ASP A 3 -9.23 -4.55 4.62
C ASP A 3 -9.59 -3.09 4.94
N ASN A 4 -10.87 -2.75 4.91
CA ASN A 4 -11.30 -1.38 5.15
C ASN A 4 -10.96 -0.90 6.58
N THR A 5 -10.78 -1.82 7.53
CA THR A 5 -10.37 -1.51 8.91
C THR A 5 -8.92 -1.08 8.93
N ASP A 6 -8.04 -1.83 8.27
CA ASP A 6 -6.62 -1.50 8.16
C ASP A 6 -6.40 -0.15 7.47
N MET A 7 -7.20 0.15 6.43
CA MET A 7 -7.16 1.46 5.77
C MET A 7 -7.58 2.60 6.70
N THR A 8 -8.62 2.39 7.51
CA THR A 8 -9.09 3.41 8.47
C THR A 8 -8.00 3.70 9.50
N LEU A 9 -7.36 2.66 10.05
CA LEU A 9 -6.28 2.80 11.03
C LEU A 9 -5.07 3.54 10.46
N VAL A 10 -4.68 3.25 9.21
CA VAL A 10 -3.59 3.96 8.54
C VAL A 10 -3.92 5.44 8.39
N LEU A 11 -5.14 5.78 7.95
CA LEU A 11 -5.56 7.18 7.79
C LEU A 11 -5.61 7.91 9.13
N GLU A 12 -6.23 7.31 10.15
CA GLU A 12 -6.25 7.86 11.51
C GLU A 12 -4.83 8.09 12.04
N LYS A 13 -3.91 7.16 11.79
CA LYS A 13 -2.52 7.31 12.23
C LYS A 13 -1.83 8.50 11.56
N LEU A 14 -2.01 8.66 10.26
CA LEU A 14 -1.44 9.76 9.49
C LEU A 14 -2.06 11.12 9.85
N GLU A 15 -3.37 11.18 10.10
CA GLU A 15 -4.06 12.41 10.52
C GLU A 15 -3.59 12.91 11.89
N ASN A 16 -3.10 12.02 12.76
CA ASN A 16 -2.61 12.36 14.09
C ASN A 16 -1.09 12.61 14.17
N LEU A 17 -0.37 12.55 13.05
CA LEU A 17 1.06 12.89 13.02
C LEU A 17 1.25 14.40 13.18
N GLU A 18 2.14 14.80 14.11
CA GLU A 18 2.51 16.22 14.30
C GLU A 18 3.22 16.81 13.07
N ASP A 19 4.01 15.99 12.38
CA ASP A 19 4.70 16.38 11.14
C ASP A 19 3.77 16.15 9.94
N GLU A 20 3.04 17.20 9.56
CA GLU A 20 2.10 17.19 8.43
C GLU A 20 2.80 16.87 7.09
N VAL A 21 4.05 17.30 6.90
CA VAL A 21 4.79 17.01 5.66
C VAL A 21 5.08 15.51 5.57
N LEU A 22 5.56 14.93 6.66
CA LEU A 22 5.81 13.49 6.75
C LEU A 22 4.51 12.70 6.55
N ALA A 23 3.41 13.14 7.16
CA ALA A 23 2.10 12.52 7.01
C ALA A 23 1.65 12.48 5.54
N VAL A 24 1.78 13.60 4.83
CA VAL A 24 1.43 13.70 3.40
C VAL A 24 2.33 12.82 2.54
N GLU A 25 3.63 12.75 2.83
CA GLU A 25 4.55 11.87 2.12
C GLU A 25 4.17 10.40 2.27
N TYR A 26 3.87 9.96 3.48
CA TYR A 26 3.45 8.59 3.75
C TYR A 26 2.06 8.26 3.19
N LEU A 27 1.12 9.21 3.25
CA LEU A 27 -0.19 9.06 2.60
C LEU A 27 -0.04 8.82 1.10
N LYS A 28 0.85 9.57 0.44
CA LYS A 28 1.14 9.39 -0.97
C LYS A 28 1.75 8.02 -1.26
N LYS A 29 2.76 7.61 -0.48
CA LYS A 29 3.39 6.28 -0.61
C LYS A 29 2.37 5.15 -0.47
N PHE A 30 1.53 5.23 0.56
CA PHE A 30 0.47 4.25 0.81
C PHE A 30 -0.54 4.18 -0.34
N ASN A 31 -1.01 5.33 -0.82
CA ASN A 31 -1.94 5.39 -1.95
C ASN A 31 -1.35 4.84 -3.25
N ASP A 32 -0.09 5.16 -3.56
CA ASP A 32 0.57 4.67 -4.76
C ASP A 32 0.79 3.14 -4.72
N ALA A 33 1.25 2.62 -3.58
CA ALA A 33 1.48 1.18 -3.38
C ALA A 33 0.16 0.37 -3.39
N SER A 34 -0.87 0.83 -2.68
CA SER A 34 -2.18 0.17 -2.66
C SER A 34 -2.86 0.18 -4.03
N LYS A 35 -2.73 1.27 -4.79
CA LYS A 35 -3.21 1.35 -6.17
C LYS A 35 -2.47 0.38 -7.10
N LYS A 36 -1.15 0.26 -6.97
CA LYS A 36 -0.33 -0.69 -7.74
C LYS A 36 -0.77 -2.13 -7.47
N LEU A 37 -0.88 -2.52 -6.21
CA LEU A 37 -1.35 -3.85 -5.82
C LEU A 37 -2.78 -4.11 -6.32
N GLY A 38 -3.69 -3.14 -6.17
CA GLY A 38 -5.06 -3.25 -6.67
C GLY A 38 -5.15 -3.52 -8.17
N LYS A 39 -4.33 -2.83 -8.98
CA LYS A 39 -4.25 -3.08 -10.44
C LYS A 39 -3.78 -4.50 -10.77
N LEU A 40 -2.79 -5.00 -10.03
CA LEU A 40 -2.26 -6.35 -10.22
C LEU A 40 -3.28 -7.41 -9.81
N LEU A 41 -3.96 -7.24 -8.68
CA LEU A 41 -5.00 -8.17 -8.19
C LEU A 41 -6.20 -8.25 -9.13
N LEU A 42 -6.57 -7.13 -9.76
CA LEU A 42 -7.62 -7.09 -10.78
C LEU A 42 -7.16 -7.64 -12.14
N ASN A 43 -5.91 -8.12 -12.23
CA ASN A 43 -5.28 -8.63 -13.44
C ASN A 43 -5.46 -7.68 -14.64
N LEU A 44 -5.31 -6.37 -14.39
CA LEU A 44 -5.48 -5.36 -15.43
C LEU A 44 -4.32 -5.35 -16.43
N ASP A 45 -3.22 -6.02 -16.09
CA ASP A 45 -2.08 -6.21 -16.99
C ASP A 45 -2.03 -7.66 -17.49
N GLN A 46 -2.65 -7.89 -18.63
CA GLN A 46 -2.70 -9.19 -19.29
C GLN A 46 -1.41 -9.54 -20.04
N SER A 47 -0.40 -8.67 -20.01
CA SER A 47 0.89 -8.91 -20.68
C SER A 47 1.86 -9.76 -19.85
N LEU A 48 1.60 -9.89 -18.54
CA LEU A 48 2.39 -10.70 -17.62
C LEU A 48 2.02 -12.19 -17.73
N ASP A 49 3.01 -13.07 -17.75
CA ASP A 49 2.73 -14.48 -17.53
C ASP A 49 2.31 -14.74 -16.07
N HIS A 50 1.70 -15.90 -15.79
CA HIS A 50 1.18 -16.20 -14.45
C HIS A 50 2.27 -16.16 -13.36
N GLY A 51 3.50 -16.57 -13.67
CA GLY A 51 4.62 -16.54 -12.74
C GLY A 51 5.08 -15.12 -12.45
N GLU A 52 5.20 -14.29 -13.49
CA GLU A 52 5.53 -12.87 -13.38
C GLU A 52 4.45 -12.07 -12.66
N TRP A 53 3.18 -12.33 -12.97
CA TRP A 53 2.03 -11.75 -12.29
C TRP A 53 2.03 -12.08 -10.80
N LYS A 54 2.23 -13.36 -10.45
CA LYS A 54 2.26 -13.79 -9.06
C LYS A 54 3.40 -13.11 -8.32
N LYS A 55 4.59 -13.08 -8.91
CA LYS A 55 5.75 -12.41 -8.34
C LYS A 55 5.49 -10.91 -8.13
N ALA A 56 4.92 -10.22 -9.11
CA ALA A 56 4.57 -8.81 -8.99
C ALA A 56 3.52 -8.55 -7.90
N CYS A 57 2.54 -9.43 -7.74
CA CYS A 57 1.55 -9.39 -6.67
C CYS A 57 2.21 -9.55 -5.30
N ASP A 58 3.09 -10.53 -5.14
CA ASP A 58 3.80 -10.81 -3.88
C ASP A 58 4.71 -9.61 -3.52
N GLU A 59 5.52 -9.13 -4.47
CA GLU A 59 6.40 -7.96 -4.27
C GLU A 59 5.62 -6.69 -3.92
N SER A 60 4.49 -6.43 -4.60
CA SER A 60 3.67 -5.25 -4.33
C SER A 60 2.92 -5.34 -2.99
N ARG A 61 2.62 -6.56 -2.52
CA ARG A 61 2.07 -6.77 -1.18
C ARG A 61 3.12 -6.49 -0.12
N ASP A 62 4.32 -7.04 -0.27
CA ASP A 62 5.42 -6.80 0.66
C ASP A 62 5.80 -5.31 0.74
N GLU A 63 5.75 -4.60 -0.38
CA GLU A 63 5.97 -3.15 -0.43
C GLU A 63 4.91 -2.39 0.39
N LEU A 64 3.63 -2.72 0.19
CA LEU A 64 2.54 -2.09 0.92
C LEU A 64 2.58 -2.41 2.42
N ASP A 65 2.87 -3.65 2.79
CA ASP A 65 2.96 -4.09 4.18
C ASP A 65 4.09 -3.36 4.92
N LYS A 66 5.25 -3.14 4.27
CA LYS A 66 6.34 -2.33 4.83
C LYS A 66 5.92 -0.89 5.09
N ILE A 67 5.22 -0.27 4.14
CA ILE A 67 4.74 1.11 4.29
C ILE A 67 3.77 1.21 5.47
N VAL A 68 2.84 0.25 5.61
CA VAL A 68 1.92 0.21 6.76
C VAL A 68 2.68 0.04 8.06
N LEU A 69 3.66 -0.87 8.13
CA LEU A 69 4.47 -1.06 9.32
C LEU A 69 5.23 0.21 9.72
N GLU A 70 5.80 0.93 8.75
CA GLU A 70 6.45 2.22 9.00
C GLU A 70 5.46 3.25 9.56
N ILE A 71 4.28 3.39 8.95
CA ILE A 71 3.23 4.33 9.40
C ILE A 71 2.79 4.01 10.84
N MET A 72 2.58 2.72 11.14
CA MET A 72 2.13 2.27 12.46
C MET A 72 3.21 2.36 13.54
N SER A 73 4.47 2.61 13.15
CA SER A 73 5.60 2.75 14.08
C SER A 73 5.82 4.17 14.59
N PHE A 74 5.19 5.16 13.95
CA PHE A 74 5.05 6.50 14.52
C PHE A 74 4.06 6.49 15.69
#